data_AF-M1EFY6-F1
#
_entry.id   AF-M1EFY6-F1
#
_cell.length_a   1.000
_cell.length_b   1.000
_cell.length_c   1.000
_cell.angle_alpha   90.00
_cell.angle_beta   90.00
_cell.angle_gamma   90.00
#
_symmetry.space_group_name_H-M   'P 1'
#
loop_
_entity.id
_entity.type
_entity.pdbx_description
1 polymer ?
#
loop_
_entity_poly.entity_id
_entity_poly.type
_entity_poly.pdbx_seq_one_letter_code
_entity_poly.pdbx_strand_id
1 'polypeptide(L)'
;VDQQFDGAPVQVRVAMGKEPRHFMAIFKGKLVIFEGGTSRKGNAEPDPPVRLFQIQGNDKSNTKAVEVPAFASSLNSNDVFLLQTQAEHYLWYGKGSSGDERAMAKELASLLCERTEDAVAEGQEPPEFWDLLGGKTAYANDKRLQQEILDVQPRLFECSNKTGRFVVTEITDFTQDDLNPGDVMLLDTWDQVFLWIGAEANATEKEKALATAQEYLHTHPSGRDADTPILIIKQGFEPPIFTGWFLAWDPHVWSAGKSYEQLKEELGDAAAITRITADMRNATLSLNCEPKYYPLEVLLKNQNQELPEDVNPAKKENYLSEQDFISVFGITRGQFAALPGWKQLQMKKEKGL
;
A
#
# COMPACT_ATOMS: atom_id res chain seq x y z
N VAL A 1 -32.66 27.41 5.05
CA VAL A 1 -31.56 28.40 5.00
C VAL A 1 -31.46 28.98 3.61
N ASP A 2 -31.25 28.19 2.55
CA ASP A 2 -31.18 28.70 1.18
C ASP A 2 -32.39 29.57 0.75
N GLN A 3 -33.61 29.07 0.97
CA GLN A 3 -34.84 29.82 0.72
C GLN A 3 -34.99 31.11 1.55
N GLN A 4 -34.25 31.24 2.65
CA GLN A 4 -34.26 32.47 3.47
C GLN A 4 -33.36 33.56 2.88
N PHE A 5 -32.48 33.20 1.94
CA PHE A 5 -31.57 34.11 1.24
C PHE A 5 -31.85 34.12 -0.26
N ASP A 6 -33.08 33.82 -0.67
CA ASP A 6 -33.55 33.86 -2.06
C ASP A 6 -32.68 33.06 -3.06
N GLY A 7 -32.02 31.99 -2.60
CA GLY A 7 -31.14 31.17 -3.43
C GLY A 7 -29.82 31.85 -3.84
N ALA A 8 -29.46 32.97 -3.21
CA ALA A 8 -28.19 33.66 -3.46
C ALA A 8 -26.93 32.88 -3.00
N PRO A 9 -26.95 32.13 -1.87
CA PRO A 9 -25.78 31.39 -1.41
C PRO A 9 -25.44 30.17 -2.27
N VAL A 10 -24.15 29.91 -2.49
CA VAL A 10 -23.68 28.66 -3.11
C VAL A 10 -23.82 27.50 -2.12
N GLN A 11 -24.43 26.40 -2.56
CA GLN A 11 -24.57 25.19 -1.77
C GLN A 11 -23.53 24.14 -2.16
N VAL A 12 -22.81 23.63 -1.17
CA VAL A 12 -21.82 22.56 -1.36
C VAL A 12 -22.07 21.48 -0.32
N ARG A 13 -22.27 20.23 -0.77
CA ARG A 13 -22.31 19.06 0.11
C ARG A 13 -20.88 18.53 0.27
N VAL A 14 -20.40 18.44 1.50
CA VAL A 14 -19.08 17.92 1.85
C VAL A 14 -19.28 16.69 2.72
N ALA A 15 -18.64 15.57 2.35
CA ALA A 15 -18.57 14.37 3.19
C ALA A 15 -17.31 14.46 4.08
N MET A 16 -17.33 13.76 5.22
CA MET A 16 -16.15 13.63 6.09
C MET A 16 -14.98 13.07 5.30
N GLY A 17 -13.79 13.62 5.49
CA GLY A 17 -12.57 13.25 4.76
C GLY A 17 -12.40 13.96 3.41
N LYS A 18 -13.48 14.52 2.84
CA LYS A 18 -13.50 15.23 1.55
C LYS A 18 -13.60 16.74 1.70
N GLU A 19 -13.04 17.28 2.78
CA GLU A 19 -13.09 18.71 3.07
C GLU A 19 -12.29 19.53 2.04
N PRO A 20 -12.92 20.45 1.28
CA PRO A 20 -12.17 21.29 0.35
C PRO A 20 -11.31 22.31 1.10
N ARG A 21 -10.18 22.72 0.51
CA ARG A 21 -9.25 23.71 1.11
C ARG A 21 -9.94 24.99 1.58
N HIS A 22 -10.93 25.48 0.84
CA HIS A 22 -11.68 26.67 1.25
C HIS A 22 -12.43 26.48 2.57
N PHE A 23 -13.01 25.30 2.80
CA PHE A 23 -13.69 24.95 4.05
C PHE A 23 -12.68 24.83 5.20
N MET A 24 -11.56 24.14 4.96
CA MET A 24 -10.51 23.97 5.97
C MET A 24 -9.90 25.30 6.43
N ALA A 25 -9.71 26.25 5.50
CA ALA A 25 -9.19 27.58 5.80
C ALA A 25 -10.04 28.39 6.79
N ILE A 26 -11.35 28.11 6.90
CA ILE A 26 -12.24 28.75 7.88
C ILE A 26 -11.76 28.50 9.31
N PHE A 27 -11.25 27.29 9.58
CA PHE A 27 -10.80 26.84 10.89
C PHE A 27 -9.36 27.26 11.21
N LYS A 28 -8.62 27.80 10.24
CA LYS A 28 -7.24 28.31 10.42
C LYS A 28 -6.31 27.28 11.07
N GLY A 29 -6.39 26.03 10.60
CA GLY A 29 -5.59 24.90 11.07
C GLY A 29 -6.08 24.25 12.37
N LYS A 30 -7.33 24.51 12.78
CA LYS A 30 -7.93 24.04 14.04
C LYS A 30 -9.11 23.09 13.82
N LEU A 31 -9.19 22.45 12.66
CA LEU A 31 -10.24 21.48 12.37
C LEU A 31 -9.92 20.16 13.07
N VAL A 32 -10.86 19.69 13.90
CA VAL A 32 -10.77 18.40 14.60
C VAL A 32 -12.02 17.59 14.27
N ILE A 33 -11.82 16.36 13.83
CA ILE A 33 -12.85 15.40 13.46
C ILE A 33 -12.78 14.25 14.47
N PHE A 34 -13.83 14.08 15.27
CA PHE A 34 -13.93 13.02 16.26
C PHE A 34 -14.59 11.77 15.66
N GLU A 35 -14.25 10.60 16.20
CA GLU A 35 -14.86 9.33 15.82
C GLU A 35 -16.24 9.23 16.49
N GLY A 36 -17.29 9.39 15.68
CA GLY A 36 -18.68 9.31 16.16
C GLY A 36 -19.10 10.46 17.10
N GLY A 37 -20.04 10.14 18.00
CA GLY A 37 -20.58 11.09 18.97
C GLY A 37 -21.59 12.11 18.43
N THR A 38 -22.08 12.98 19.31
CA THR A 38 -22.97 14.08 18.97
C THR A 38 -22.67 15.31 19.82
N SER A 39 -22.59 16.48 19.20
CA SER A 39 -22.44 17.76 19.90
C SER A 39 -23.77 18.28 20.48
N ARG A 40 -24.87 17.52 20.34
CA ARG A 40 -26.18 17.90 20.85
C ARG A 40 -26.22 17.77 22.37
N LYS A 41 -26.65 18.84 23.05
CA LYS A 41 -26.84 18.86 24.51
C LYS A 41 -27.79 17.75 24.95
N GLY A 42 -27.35 16.90 25.88
CA GLY A 42 -28.18 15.88 26.53
C GLY A 42 -27.99 14.44 26.05
N ASN A 43 -27.11 14.19 25.08
CA ASN A 43 -26.84 12.85 24.55
C ASN A 43 -25.32 12.60 24.38
N ALA A 44 -24.52 13.11 25.31
CA ALA A 44 -23.08 12.91 25.30
C ALA A 44 -22.77 11.49 25.78
N GLU A 45 -22.25 10.66 24.88
CA GLU A 45 -21.54 9.45 25.30
C GLU A 45 -20.33 9.87 26.13
N PRO A 46 -19.98 9.12 27.18
CA PRO A 46 -18.80 9.43 27.98
C PRO A 46 -17.55 9.39 27.10
N ASP A 47 -16.69 10.40 27.26
CA ASP A 47 -15.44 10.47 26.51
C ASP A 47 -14.60 9.21 26.76
N PRO A 48 -14.06 8.59 25.70
CA PRO A 48 -13.14 7.47 25.87
C PRO A 48 -11.92 7.90 26.68
N PRO A 49 -11.37 7.00 27.53
CA PRO A 49 -10.26 7.32 28.42
C PRO A 49 -8.95 7.61 27.67
N VAL A 50 -8.83 7.09 26.45
CA VAL A 50 -7.69 7.25 25.54
C VAL A 50 -8.24 7.62 24.17
N ARG A 51 -7.70 8.70 23.59
CA ARG A 51 -8.00 9.16 22.24
C ARG A 51 -6.69 9.27 21.46
N LEU A 52 -6.72 8.88 20.19
CA LEU A 52 -5.58 9.02 19.29
C LEU A 52 -6.01 9.85 18.10
N PHE A 53 -5.28 10.92 17.78
CA PHE A 53 -5.55 11.75 16.61
C PHE A 53 -4.40 11.68 15.63
N GLN A 54 -4.69 11.34 14.38
CA GLN A 54 -3.77 11.53 13.26
C GLN A 54 -3.90 12.97 12.76
N ILE A 55 -2.79 13.71 12.78
CA ILE A 55 -2.72 15.11 12.38
C ILE A 55 -1.98 15.16 11.06
N GLN A 56 -2.61 15.78 10.07
CA GLN A 56 -2.04 15.97 8.74
C GLN A 56 -2.23 17.41 8.28
N GLY A 57 -1.22 17.94 7.60
CA GLY A 57 -1.25 19.24 6.94
C GLY A 57 -0.13 20.18 7.43
N ASN A 58 0.34 21.02 6.51
CA ASN A 58 1.51 21.88 6.70
C ASN A 58 1.18 23.37 6.83
N ASP A 59 -0.08 23.77 6.67
CA ASP A 59 -0.50 25.15 6.79
C ASP A 59 -1.91 25.31 7.39
N LYS A 60 -2.24 26.55 7.74
CA LYS A 60 -3.54 26.90 8.36
C LYS A 60 -4.75 26.66 7.44
N SER A 61 -4.53 26.39 6.17
CA SER A 61 -5.57 26.11 5.17
C SER A 61 -5.78 24.63 4.91
N ASN A 62 -4.89 23.74 5.40
CA ASN A 62 -4.99 22.30 5.17
C ASN A 62 -4.72 21.41 6.41
N THR A 63 -4.35 21.98 7.56
CA THR A 63 -4.20 21.17 8.78
C THR A 63 -5.56 20.72 9.32
N LYS A 64 -5.67 19.41 9.57
CA LYS A 64 -6.78 18.79 10.33
C LYS A 64 -6.25 17.66 11.22
N ALA A 65 -6.95 17.43 12.33
CA ALA A 65 -6.79 16.26 13.17
C ALA A 65 -8.00 15.35 13.01
N VAL A 66 -7.77 14.06 12.78
CA VAL A 66 -8.82 13.04 12.68
C VAL A 66 -8.59 12.01 13.77
N GLU A 67 -9.59 11.79 14.60
CA GLU A 67 -9.56 10.73 15.61
C GLU A 67 -9.56 9.35 14.93
N VAL A 68 -8.67 8.49 15.40
CA VAL A 68 -8.48 7.13 14.92
C VAL A 68 -8.52 6.16 16.10
N PRO A 69 -8.76 4.86 15.86
CA PRO A 69 -8.69 3.87 16.93
C PRO A 69 -7.36 3.93 17.66
N ALA A 70 -7.40 3.97 19.00
CA ALA A 70 -6.23 4.12 19.87
C ALA A 70 -5.41 2.82 19.98
N PHE A 71 -4.88 2.35 18.85
CA PHE A 71 -4.03 1.17 18.75
C PHE A 71 -2.69 1.53 18.12
N ALA A 72 -1.63 0.80 18.49
CA ALA A 72 -0.31 1.00 17.89
C ALA A 72 -0.33 0.79 16.37
N SER A 73 -1.20 -0.07 15.84
CA SER A 73 -1.37 -0.33 14.41
C SER A 73 -1.94 0.86 13.62
N SER A 74 -2.58 1.82 14.28
CA SER A 74 -3.09 3.04 13.63
C SER A 74 -1.99 4.07 13.36
N LEU A 75 -0.81 3.91 13.94
CA LEU A 75 0.31 4.83 13.72
C LEU A 75 0.84 4.75 12.28
N ASN A 76 1.39 5.86 11.82
CA ASN A 76 1.95 6.00 10.49
C ASN A 76 3.20 6.88 10.53
N SER A 77 4.33 6.38 10.03
CA SER A 77 5.58 7.14 9.97
C SER A 77 5.49 8.43 9.16
N ASN A 78 4.51 8.56 8.25
CA ASN A 78 4.36 9.75 7.40
C ASN A 78 3.83 10.98 8.14
N ASP A 79 3.04 10.79 9.21
CA ASP A 79 2.26 11.88 9.83
C ASP A 79 2.59 12.06 11.32
N VAL A 80 1.93 13.03 11.96
CA VAL A 80 2.05 13.30 13.41
C VAL A 80 0.83 12.78 14.15
N PHE A 81 1.03 12.23 15.34
CA PHE A 81 -0.06 11.69 16.15
C PHE A 81 -0.12 12.34 17.53
N LEU A 82 -1.32 12.69 17.98
CA LEU A 82 -1.59 13.13 19.36
C LEU A 82 -2.30 12.00 20.11
N LEU A 83 -1.61 11.40 21.08
CA LEU A 83 -2.19 10.46 22.03
C LEU A 83 -2.64 11.24 23.27
N GLN A 84 -3.94 11.30 23.49
CA GLN A 84 -4.56 12.02 24.59
C GLN A 84 -5.12 11.02 25.61
N THR A 85 -4.69 11.14 26.86
CA THR A 85 -5.30 10.44 28.00
C THR A 85 -5.76 11.44 29.05
N GLN A 86 -6.40 10.98 30.14
CA GLN A 86 -6.79 11.85 31.25
C GLN A 86 -5.60 12.42 32.05
N ALA A 87 -4.44 11.75 32.00
CA ALA A 87 -3.28 12.09 32.83
C ALA A 87 -2.14 12.69 32.00
N GLU A 88 -1.82 12.06 30.86
CA GLU A 88 -0.66 12.31 30.03
C GLU A 88 -1.06 12.51 28.57
N HIS A 89 -0.29 13.33 27.86
CA HIS A 89 -0.49 13.61 26.44
C HIS A 89 0.84 13.46 25.71
N TYR A 90 0.87 12.66 24.64
CA TYR A 90 2.07 12.46 23.84
C TYR A 90 1.84 12.99 22.43
N LEU A 91 2.78 13.80 21.95
CA LEU A 91 2.83 14.25 20.57
C LEU A 91 3.92 13.46 19.85
N TRP A 92 3.50 12.40 19.16
CA TRP A 92 4.37 11.47 18.47
C TRP A 92 4.67 11.95 17.04
N TYR A 93 5.95 12.10 16.71
CA TYR A 93 6.41 12.55 15.41
C TYR A 93 6.92 11.35 14.59
N GLY A 94 6.17 11.00 13.54
CA GLY A 94 6.64 10.05 12.54
C GLY A 94 7.88 10.57 11.81
N LYS A 95 8.76 9.68 11.37
CA LYS A 95 10.01 10.07 10.68
C LYS A 95 9.79 10.86 9.40
N GLY A 96 8.71 10.56 8.67
CA GLY A 96 8.30 11.25 7.45
C GLY A 96 7.51 12.54 7.70
N SER A 97 7.11 12.82 8.93
CA SER A 97 6.40 14.07 9.23
C SER A 97 7.31 15.29 9.01
N SER A 98 6.75 16.31 8.35
CA SER A 98 7.50 17.52 8.01
C SER A 98 7.63 18.51 9.18
N GLY A 99 8.65 19.36 9.14
CA GLY A 99 8.82 20.43 10.14
C GLY A 99 7.58 21.32 10.32
N ASP A 100 6.92 21.69 9.22
CA ASP A 100 5.71 22.52 9.22
C ASP A 100 4.51 21.76 9.83
N GLU A 101 4.37 20.48 9.50
CA GLU A 101 3.33 19.62 10.06
C GLU A 101 3.49 19.44 11.58
N ARG A 102 4.72 19.24 12.06
CA ARG A 102 5.01 19.17 13.51
C ARG A 102 4.67 20.47 14.22
N ALA A 103 4.94 21.61 13.59
CA ALA A 103 4.59 22.92 14.14
C ALA A 103 3.06 23.11 14.22
N MET A 104 2.35 22.77 13.16
CA MET A 104 0.89 22.82 13.11
C MET A 104 0.25 21.85 14.11
N ALA A 105 0.78 20.64 14.23
CA ALA A 105 0.34 19.65 15.19
C ALA A 105 0.52 20.11 16.63
N LYS A 106 1.61 20.82 16.93
CA LYS A 106 1.82 21.43 18.25
C LYS A 106 0.82 22.54 18.55
N GLU A 107 0.52 23.42 17.57
CA GLU A 107 -0.53 24.43 17.73
C GLU A 107 -1.89 23.76 18.00
N LEU A 108 -2.22 22.69 17.29
CA LEU A 108 -3.47 21.95 17.46
C LEU A 108 -3.52 21.22 18.80
N ALA A 109 -2.44 20.56 19.21
CA ALA A 109 -2.33 19.87 20.50
C ALA A 109 -2.56 20.84 21.67
N SER A 110 -2.03 22.06 21.61
CA SER A 110 -2.24 23.08 22.63
C SER A 110 -3.69 23.55 22.79
N LEU A 111 -4.54 23.29 21.78
CA LEU A 111 -5.98 23.57 21.84
C LEU A 111 -6.79 22.40 22.41
N LEU A 112 -6.32 21.18 22.18
CA LEU A 112 -6.98 19.95 22.65
C LEU A 112 -6.58 19.58 24.08
N CYS A 113 -5.39 19.97 24.51
CA CYS A 113 -4.82 19.64 25.80
C CYS A 113 -4.60 20.92 26.62
N GLU A 114 -5.15 20.98 27.83
CA GLU A 114 -4.85 22.06 28.79
C GLU A 114 -3.47 21.89 29.46
N ARG A 115 -2.90 20.69 29.37
CA ARG A 115 -1.60 20.30 29.95
C ARG A 115 -0.55 20.19 28.85
N THR A 116 0.72 20.33 29.26
CA THR A 116 1.89 20.13 28.38
C THR A 116 1.92 18.73 27.79
N GLU A 117 2.06 18.68 26.48
CA GLU A 117 2.33 17.50 25.68
C GLU A 117 3.82 17.11 25.69
N ASP A 118 4.09 15.82 25.88
CA ASP A 118 5.43 15.26 25.74
C ASP A 118 5.71 14.91 24.28
N ALA A 119 6.68 15.60 23.70
CA ALA A 119 7.12 15.37 22.33
C ALA A 119 7.94 14.06 22.24
N VAL A 120 7.48 13.12 21.41
CA VAL A 120 8.10 11.80 21.23
C VAL A 120 8.47 11.62 19.78
N ALA A 121 9.73 11.29 19.49
CA ALA A 121 10.15 10.94 18.14
C ALA A 121 9.95 9.43 17.89
N GLU A 122 9.56 9.06 16.67
CA GLU A 122 9.48 7.65 16.27
C GLU A 122 10.79 6.89 16.54
N GLY A 123 10.69 5.78 17.28
CA GLY A 123 11.81 4.96 17.75
C GLY A 123 12.40 5.37 19.10
N GLN A 124 11.91 6.45 19.72
CA GLN A 124 12.29 6.92 21.06
C GLN A 124 11.09 6.92 22.02
N GLU A 125 10.08 6.10 21.73
CA GLU A 125 8.87 6.04 22.54
C GLU A 125 9.13 5.40 23.91
N PRO A 126 8.64 6.00 25.01
CA PRO A 126 8.71 5.38 26.32
C PRO A 126 7.81 4.12 26.36
N PRO A 127 8.11 3.14 27.23
CA PRO A 127 7.26 1.94 27.38
C PRO A 127 5.79 2.26 27.66
N GLU A 128 5.54 3.29 28.47
CA GLU A 128 4.21 3.74 28.87
C GLU A 128 3.35 4.18 27.67
N PHE A 129 3.97 4.76 26.65
CA PHE A 129 3.30 5.13 25.40
C PHE A 129 2.69 3.90 24.71
N TRP A 130 3.42 2.79 24.67
CA TRP A 130 2.93 1.56 24.07
C TRP A 130 1.85 0.90 24.92
N ASP A 131 1.98 0.95 26.25
CA ASP A 131 0.98 0.39 27.16
C ASP A 131 -0.38 1.09 27.01
N LEU A 132 -0.37 2.42 26.82
CA LEU A 132 -1.57 3.22 26.56
C LEU A 132 -2.26 2.86 25.23
N LEU A 133 -1.51 2.38 24.24
CA LEU A 133 -2.02 1.93 22.93
C LEU A 133 -2.36 0.43 22.88
N GLY A 134 -2.37 -0.25 24.04
CA GLY A 134 -2.67 -1.68 24.12
C GLY A 134 -1.50 -2.59 23.74
N GLY A 135 -0.28 -2.06 23.74
CA GLY A 135 0.96 -2.76 23.43
C GLY A 135 1.51 -2.43 22.05
N LYS A 136 2.81 -2.73 21.86
CA LYS A 136 3.51 -2.46 20.59
C LYS A 136 3.17 -3.51 19.53
N THR A 137 2.59 -3.06 18.43
CA THR A 137 2.30 -3.88 17.25
C THR A 137 2.96 -3.29 15.99
N ALA A 138 2.89 -4.01 14.87
CA ALA A 138 3.33 -3.50 13.58
C ALA A 138 2.37 -2.41 13.10
N TYR A 139 2.94 -1.35 12.52
CA TYR A 139 2.20 -0.20 11.99
C TYR A 139 2.84 0.25 10.67
N ALA A 140 2.25 1.24 10.00
CA ALA A 140 2.70 1.69 8.69
C ALA A 140 4.02 2.47 8.79
N ASN A 141 5.15 1.80 8.55
CA ASN A 141 6.48 2.38 8.73
C ASN A 141 7.48 2.03 7.62
N ASP A 142 7.00 1.84 6.40
CA ASP A 142 7.89 1.57 5.26
C ASP A 142 8.88 2.72 5.02
N LYS A 143 10.03 2.42 4.42
CA LYS A 143 11.07 3.42 4.12
C LYS A 143 10.51 4.61 3.34
N ARG A 144 9.55 4.38 2.45
CA ARG A 144 8.92 5.42 1.66
C ARG A 144 8.05 6.35 2.51
N LEU A 145 7.32 5.81 3.48
CA LEU A 145 6.51 6.57 4.45
C LEU A 145 7.38 7.37 5.43
N GLN A 146 8.64 6.99 5.62
CA GLN A 146 9.60 7.72 6.46
C GLN A 146 10.26 8.91 5.75
N GLN A 147 9.95 9.17 4.48
CA GLN A 147 10.55 10.27 3.71
C GLN A 147 9.78 11.56 3.89
N GLU A 148 10.44 12.58 4.44
CA GLU A 148 9.86 13.92 4.66
C GLU A 148 9.47 14.64 3.36
N ILE A 149 10.26 14.46 2.31
CA ILE A 149 10.01 15.07 1.00
C ILE A 149 9.83 13.93 0.00
N LEU A 150 8.61 13.81 -0.53
CA LEU A 150 8.30 12.87 -1.59
C LEU A 150 8.53 13.56 -2.94
N ASP A 151 9.46 13.05 -3.75
CA ASP A 151 9.68 13.54 -5.12
C ASP A 151 8.44 13.37 -6.01
N VAL A 152 7.66 12.32 -5.71
CA VAL A 152 6.42 11.97 -6.40
C VAL A 152 5.35 11.65 -5.36
N GLN A 153 4.19 12.27 -5.47
CA GLN A 153 3.06 11.99 -4.58
C GLN A 153 2.34 10.71 -5.03
N PRO A 154 1.78 9.93 -4.08
CA PRO A 154 0.95 8.79 -4.41
C PRO A 154 -0.28 9.19 -5.23
N ARG A 155 -0.68 8.35 -6.18
CA ARG A 155 -1.85 8.59 -7.04
C ARG A 155 -2.77 7.37 -7.00
N LEU A 156 -4.05 7.61 -6.76
CA LEU A 156 -5.08 6.57 -6.77
C LEU A 156 -5.88 6.65 -8.07
N PHE A 157 -6.16 5.50 -8.66
CA PHE A 157 -7.02 5.38 -9.84
C PHE A 157 -8.08 4.32 -9.61
N GLU A 158 -9.30 4.58 -10.08
CA GLU A 158 -10.38 3.60 -10.17
C GLU A 158 -10.37 2.96 -11.57
N CYS A 159 -10.27 1.63 -11.61
CA CYS A 159 -10.37 0.82 -12.80
C CYS A 159 -11.75 0.14 -12.84
N SER A 160 -12.67 0.70 -13.63
CA SER A 160 -14.07 0.23 -13.69
C SER A 160 -14.53 -0.04 -15.13
N ASN A 161 -15.42 -1.02 -15.30
CA ASN A 161 -16.11 -1.27 -16.57
C ASN A 161 -17.62 -0.95 -16.53
N LYS A 162 -18.12 -0.33 -15.45
CA LYS A 162 -19.55 -0.05 -15.22
C LYS A 162 -20.25 0.73 -16.33
N THR A 163 -19.51 1.54 -17.09
CA THR A 163 -20.03 2.30 -18.24
C THR A 163 -20.19 1.45 -19.52
N GLY A 164 -19.88 0.16 -19.46
CA GLY A 164 -19.81 -0.77 -20.59
C GLY A 164 -18.44 -0.79 -21.29
N ARG A 165 -17.53 0.12 -20.94
CA ARG A 165 -16.13 0.14 -21.37
C ARG A 165 -15.23 0.24 -20.15
N PHE A 166 -14.07 -0.39 -20.24
CA PHE A 166 -13.05 -0.27 -19.19
C PHE A 166 -12.42 1.12 -19.23
N VAL A 167 -12.52 1.85 -18.13
CA VAL A 167 -12.02 3.21 -17.96
C VAL A 167 -11.22 3.28 -16.66
N VAL A 168 -10.12 4.04 -16.71
CA VAL A 168 -9.25 4.31 -15.57
C VAL A 168 -9.39 5.78 -15.23
N THR A 169 -9.83 6.10 -14.02
CA THR A 169 -10.10 7.48 -13.58
C THR A 169 -9.25 7.80 -12.37
N GLU A 170 -8.50 8.91 -12.41
CA GLU A 170 -7.73 9.37 -11.26
C GLU A 170 -8.63 9.95 -10.17
N ILE A 171 -8.40 9.54 -8.93
CA ILE A 171 -9.05 10.07 -7.73
C ILE A 171 -8.03 10.94 -6.98
N THR A 172 -8.33 12.23 -6.91
CA THR A 172 -7.55 13.20 -6.14
C THR A 172 -8.04 13.28 -4.69
N ASP A 173 -7.14 13.64 -3.76
CA ASP A 173 -7.44 13.76 -2.32
C ASP A 173 -8.20 12.51 -1.81
N PHE A 174 -7.63 11.34 -2.10
CA PHE A 174 -8.29 10.06 -1.85
C PHE A 174 -8.34 9.71 -0.36
N THR A 175 -9.40 9.02 0.04
CA THR A 175 -9.65 8.46 1.37
C THR A 175 -10.03 6.99 1.24
N GLN A 176 -10.15 6.28 2.38
CA GLN A 176 -10.58 4.88 2.37
C GLN A 176 -11.95 4.67 1.72
N ASP A 177 -12.85 5.65 1.84
CA ASP A 177 -14.19 5.61 1.24
C ASP A 177 -14.19 5.57 -0.30
N ASP A 178 -13.10 5.99 -0.94
CA ASP A 178 -12.97 5.91 -2.41
C ASP A 178 -12.59 4.50 -2.90
N LEU A 179 -12.22 3.59 -1.99
CA LEU A 179 -11.95 2.20 -2.33
C LEU A 179 -13.28 1.46 -2.55
N ASN A 180 -13.74 1.50 -3.79
CA ASN A 180 -15.03 0.95 -4.20
C ASN A 180 -15.01 -0.59 -4.22
N PRO A 181 -15.79 -1.28 -3.36
CA PRO A 181 -15.82 -2.75 -3.31
C PRO A 181 -16.20 -3.43 -4.62
N GLY A 182 -16.89 -2.72 -5.52
CA GLY A 182 -17.32 -3.21 -6.83
C GLY A 182 -16.27 -3.10 -7.92
N ASP A 183 -15.12 -2.48 -7.68
CA ASP A 183 -14.12 -2.15 -8.70
C ASP A 183 -12.69 -2.53 -8.25
N VAL A 184 -11.71 -2.33 -9.14
CA VAL A 184 -10.29 -2.50 -8.84
C VAL A 184 -9.63 -1.14 -8.73
N MET A 185 -8.84 -0.91 -7.69
CA MET A 185 -8.15 0.36 -7.47
C MET A 185 -6.66 0.19 -7.72
N LEU A 186 -6.03 1.15 -8.39
CA LEU A 186 -4.59 1.21 -8.61
C LEU A 186 -4.01 2.35 -7.79
N LEU A 187 -3.18 2.04 -6.80
CA LEU A 187 -2.43 3.05 -6.03
C LEU A 187 -0.96 3.00 -6.45
N ASP A 188 -0.47 4.06 -7.07
CA ASP A 188 0.92 4.22 -7.47
C ASP A 188 1.68 5.06 -6.45
N THR A 189 2.64 4.47 -5.75
CA THR A 189 3.49 5.17 -4.76
C THR A 189 4.86 5.54 -5.31
N TRP A 190 5.07 5.34 -6.62
CA TRP A 190 6.32 5.43 -7.39
C TRP A 190 7.24 4.22 -7.30
N ASP A 191 7.57 3.78 -6.10
CA ASP A 191 8.44 2.64 -5.83
C ASP A 191 7.70 1.29 -5.91
N GLN A 192 6.39 1.31 -5.74
CA GLN A 192 5.51 0.15 -5.87
C GLN A 192 4.17 0.59 -6.50
N VAL A 193 3.50 -0.36 -7.15
CA VAL A 193 2.12 -0.17 -7.62
C VAL A 193 1.25 -1.20 -6.92
N PHE A 194 0.20 -0.75 -6.26
CA PHE A 194 -0.76 -1.61 -5.59
C PHE A 194 -2.02 -1.75 -6.43
N LEU A 195 -2.47 -2.98 -6.64
CA LEU A 195 -3.78 -3.30 -7.20
C LEU A 195 -4.67 -3.81 -6.08
N TRP A 196 -5.51 -2.94 -5.55
CA TRP A 196 -6.50 -3.30 -4.55
C TRP A 196 -7.75 -3.84 -5.25
N ILE A 197 -8.14 -5.06 -4.91
CA ILE A 197 -9.26 -5.78 -5.51
C ILE A 197 -10.44 -5.73 -4.54
N GLY A 198 -11.50 -5.02 -4.95
CA GLY A 198 -12.77 -5.02 -4.26
C GLY A 198 -13.41 -6.41 -4.22
N ALA A 199 -14.15 -6.70 -3.16
CA ALA A 199 -14.80 -7.98 -2.92
C ALA A 199 -15.82 -8.34 -4.01
N GLU A 200 -16.45 -7.35 -4.61
CA GLU A 200 -17.50 -7.47 -5.63
C GLU A 200 -16.98 -7.20 -7.05
N ALA A 201 -15.68 -6.94 -7.23
CA ALA A 201 -15.09 -6.62 -8.52
C ALA A 201 -15.19 -7.78 -9.54
N ASN A 202 -15.42 -7.43 -10.81
CA ASN A 202 -15.65 -8.40 -11.87
C ASN A 202 -14.34 -9.01 -12.39
N ALA A 203 -14.38 -10.24 -12.90
CA ALA A 203 -13.19 -10.94 -13.43
C ALA A 203 -12.50 -10.15 -14.57
N THR A 204 -13.29 -9.53 -15.45
CA THR A 204 -12.77 -8.70 -16.54
C THR A 204 -12.05 -7.45 -16.05
N GLU A 205 -12.49 -6.85 -14.94
CA GLU A 205 -11.80 -5.70 -14.34
C GLU A 205 -10.47 -6.13 -13.73
N LYS A 206 -10.43 -7.27 -13.03
CA LYS A 206 -9.21 -7.83 -12.44
C LYS A 206 -8.14 -8.11 -13.49
N GLU A 207 -8.52 -8.74 -14.59
CA GLU A 207 -7.62 -9.05 -15.71
C GLU A 207 -7.11 -7.77 -16.39
N LYS A 208 -8.02 -6.85 -16.73
CA LYS A 208 -7.66 -5.60 -17.41
C LYS A 208 -6.86 -4.65 -16.52
N ALA A 209 -7.14 -4.60 -15.23
CA ALA A 209 -6.41 -3.76 -14.29
C ALA A 209 -4.94 -4.17 -14.18
N LEU A 210 -4.64 -5.48 -14.23
CA LEU A 210 -3.24 -5.93 -14.27
C LEU A 210 -2.53 -5.49 -15.55
N ALA A 211 -3.15 -5.76 -16.71
CA ALA A 211 -2.59 -5.36 -18.00
C ALA A 211 -2.38 -3.84 -18.06
N THR A 212 -3.33 -3.07 -17.52
CA THR A 212 -3.27 -1.62 -17.41
C THR A 212 -2.14 -1.18 -16.49
N ALA A 213 -1.93 -1.82 -15.33
CA ALA A 213 -0.82 -1.49 -14.43
C ALA A 213 0.54 -1.73 -15.08
N GLN A 214 0.69 -2.81 -15.84
CA GLN A 214 1.90 -3.10 -16.61
C GLN A 214 2.12 -2.06 -17.73
N GLU A 215 1.07 -1.73 -18.49
CA GLU A 215 1.14 -0.70 -19.53
C GLU A 215 1.44 0.68 -18.94
N TYR A 216 0.83 1.02 -17.80
CA TYR A 216 1.07 2.25 -17.07
C TYR A 216 2.54 2.39 -16.67
N LEU A 217 3.19 1.32 -16.20
CA LEU A 217 4.62 1.32 -15.90
C LEU A 217 5.49 1.52 -17.16
N HIS A 218 5.18 0.81 -18.26
CA HIS A 218 5.96 0.87 -19.50
C HIS A 218 5.83 2.21 -20.24
N THR A 219 4.67 2.86 -20.15
CA THR A 219 4.38 4.10 -20.87
C THR A 219 4.62 5.35 -20.02
N HIS A 220 5.05 5.18 -18.78
CA HIS A 220 5.20 6.29 -17.85
C HIS A 220 6.25 7.30 -18.34
N PRO A 221 5.92 8.60 -18.48
CA PRO A 221 6.77 9.59 -19.14
C PRO A 221 8.07 9.92 -18.37
N SER A 222 8.14 9.59 -17.09
CA SER A 222 9.27 9.93 -16.21
C SER A 222 10.45 8.97 -16.29
N GLY A 223 10.39 7.90 -17.12
CA GLY A 223 11.47 6.92 -17.24
C GLY A 223 11.69 6.09 -15.98
N ARG A 224 10.62 5.80 -15.22
CA ARG A 224 10.66 4.89 -14.07
C ARG A 224 11.02 3.46 -14.51
N ASP A 225 11.42 2.64 -13.55
CA ASP A 225 11.70 1.22 -13.80
C ASP A 225 10.43 0.48 -14.21
N ALA A 226 10.44 -0.17 -15.38
CA ALA A 226 9.33 -0.99 -15.86
C ALA A 226 9.14 -2.24 -14.99
N ASP A 227 10.19 -2.68 -14.30
CA ASP A 227 10.17 -3.81 -13.36
C ASP A 227 9.71 -3.42 -11.94
N THR A 228 9.16 -2.21 -11.77
CA THR A 228 8.54 -1.78 -10.50
C THR A 228 7.53 -2.85 -10.04
N PRO A 229 7.60 -3.32 -8.79
CA PRO A 229 6.74 -4.39 -8.31
C PRO A 229 5.26 -3.98 -8.28
N ILE A 230 4.40 -4.85 -8.81
CA ILE A 230 2.95 -4.73 -8.69
C ILE A 230 2.46 -5.69 -7.59
N LEU A 231 1.90 -5.14 -6.51
CA LEU A 231 1.36 -5.89 -5.39
C LEU A 231 -0.15 -5.97 -5.48
N ILE A 232 -0.70 -7.19 -5.45
CA ILE A 232 -2.13 -7.41 -5.48
C ILE A 232 -2.64 -7.53 -4.04
N ILE A 233 -3.57 -6.66 -3.67
CA ILE A 233 -4.18 -6.58 -2.35
C ILE A 233 -5.66 -6.94 -2.48
N LYS A 234 -6.20 -7.67 -1.51
CA LYS A 234 -7.63 -7.93 -1.43
C LYS A 234 -8.24 -7.05 -0.35
N GLN A 235 -9.47 -6.60 -0.60
CA GLN A 235 -10.27 -5.89 0.39
C GLN A 235 -10.31 -6.64 1.73
N GLY A 236 -10.05 -5.91 2.82
CA GLY A 236 -10.01 -6.43 4.20
C GLY A 236 -8.68 -7.08 4.61
N PHE A 237 -7.72 -7.19 3.70
CA PHE A 237 -6.39 -7.77 3.93
C PHE A 237 -5.27 -6.82 3.52
N GLU A 238 -5.50 -5.53 3.70
CA GLU A 238 -4.56 -4.48 3.35
C GLU A 238 -3.35 -4.49 4.29
N PRO A 239 -2.12 -4.59 3.76
CA PRO A 239 -0.92 -4.52 4.58
C PRO A 239 -0.64 -3.08 5.03
N PRO A 240 0.11 -2.87 6.14
CA PRO A 240 0.45 -1.52 6.62
C PRO A 240 1.15 -0.63 5.58
N ILE A 241 1.91 -1.22 4.65
CA ILE A 241 2.57 -0.51 3.55
C ILE A 241 1.59 0.12 2.55
N PHE A 242 0.32 -0.31 2.55
CA PHE A 242 -0.75 0.25 1.75
C PHE A 242 -1.61 1.21 2.59
N THR A 243 -2.05 0.77 3.78
CA THR A 243 -2.97 1.57 4.61
C THR A 243 -2.34 2.87 5.09
N GLY A 244 -1.02 2.93 5.24
CA GLY A 244 -0.28 4.16 5.57
C GLY A 244 -0.37 5.28 4.53
N TRP A 245 -0.93 5.05 3.35
CA TRP A 245 -1.17 6.11 2.37
C TRP A 245 -2.53 6.79 2.52
N PHE A 246 -3.39 6.27 3.40
CA PHE A 246 -4.73 6.78 3.63
C PHE A 246 -4.77 7.48 5.00
N LEU A 247 -5.37 8.66 5.02
CA LEU A 247 -5.63 9.35 6.28
C LEU A 247 -6.74 8.62 7.05
N ALA A 248 -6.50 8.37 8.34
CA ALA A 248 -7.45 7.79 9.29
C ALA A 248 -8.04 6.45 8.81
N TRP A 249 -7.18 5.50 8.44
CA TRP A 249 -7.60 4.17 8.05
C TRP A 249 -8.34 3.44 9.19
N ASP A 250 -9.56 2.99 8.92
CA ASP A 250 -10.34 2.13 9.81
C ASP A 250 -10.36 0.69 9.27
N PRO A 251 -9.73 -0.28 9.97
CA PRO A 251 -9.76 -1.70 9.60
C PRO A 251 -11.16 -2.31 9.55
N HIS A 252 -12.16 -1.68 10.17
CA HIS A 252 -13.48 -2.24 10.37
C HIS A 252 -14.53 -1.74 9.38
N VAL A 253 -14.21 -0.80 8.47
CA VAL A 253 -15.15 -0.24 7.48
C VAL A 253 -15.93 -1.31 6.72
N TRP A 254 -15.24 -2.39 6.31
CA TRP A 254 -15.87 -3.50 5.56
C TRP A 254 -16.12 -4.74 6.40
N SER A 255 -15.82 -4.69 7.69
CA SER A 255 -15.98 -5.85 8.57
C SER A 255 -17.45 -6.25 8.77
N ALA A 256 -18.42 -5.36 8.51
CA ALA A 256 -19.86 -5.61 8.72
C ALA A 256 -20.21 -6.22 10.09
N GLY A 257 -19.36 -6.03 11.12
CA GLY A 257 -19.48 -6.65 12.44
C GLY A 257 -19.01 -8.12 12.53
N LYS A 258 -18.30 -8.63 11.52
CA LYS A 258 -17.70 -9.98 11.50
C LYS A 258 -16.46 -10.02 12.39
N SER A 259 -16.28 -11.12 13.12
CA SER A 259 -15.11 -11.31 13.99
C SER A 259 -13.84 -11.58 13.19
N TYR A 260 -12.68 -11.31 13.79
CA TYR A 260 -11.36 -11.64 13.22
C TYR A 260 -11.26 -13.12 12.80
N GLU A 261 -11.90 -14.03 13.52
CA GLU A 261 -11.93 -15.46 13.20
C GLU A 261 -12.76 -15.77 11.95
N GLN A 262 -13.89 -15.07 11.75
CA GLN A 262 -14.73 -15.21 10.56
C GLN A 262 -14.03 -14.65 9.31
N LEU A 263 -13.33 -13.52 9.44
CA LEU A 263 -12.48 -12.97 8.38
C LEU A 263 -11.32 -13.92 8.03
N LYS A 264 -10.76 -14.61 9.04
CA LYS A 264 -9.72 -15.62 8.87
C LYS A 264 -10.23 -16.92 8.23
N GLU A 265 -11.50 -17.25 8.35
CA GLU A 265 -12.12 -18.36 7.62
C GLU A 265 -12.44 -17.99 6.17
N GLU A 266 -12.88 -16.74 5.92
CA GLU A 266 -13.09 -16.19 4.57
C GLU A 266 -11.78 -16.07 3.76
N LEU A 267 -10.68 -15.72 4.42
CA LEU A 267 -9.50 -16.58 4.51
C LEU A 267 -9.13 -17.44 3.31
N GLY A 268 -9.82 -18.60 3.24
CA GLY A 268 -9.68 -19.66 2.25
C GLY A 268 -8.27 -19.82 1.66
N ASP A 269 -7.51 -20.81 2.15
CA ASP A 269 -6.22 -21.31 1.62
C ASP A 269 -5.29 -20.23 1.03
N ALA A 270 -4.21 -19.88 1.73
CA ALA A 270 -3.17 -18.94 1.28
C ALA A 270 -2.63 -19.25 -0.15
N ALA A 271 -2.86 -20.48 -0.65
CA ALA A 271 -2.65 -20.90 -2.03
C ALA A 271 -3.51 -20.14 -3.08
N ALA A 272 -4.59 -19.45 -2.73
CA ALA A 272 -5.39 -18.65 -3.65
C ALA A 272 -4.65 -17.39 -4.13
N ILE A 273 -3.78 -16.82 -3.29
CA ILE A 273 -2.86 -15.74 -3.67
C ILE A 273 -1.85 -16.29 -4.69
N THR A 274 -1.30 -17.48 -4.43
CA THR A 274 -0.38 -18.18 -5.35
C THR A 274 -1.05 -18.59 -6.67
N ARG A 275 -2.32 -19.02 -6.63
CA ARG A 275 -3.10 -19.40 -7.82
C ARG A 275 -3.48 -18.21 -8.68
N ILE A 276 -3.89 -17.05 -8.13
CA ILE A 276 -4.13 -15.85 -8.94
C ILE A 276 -2.83 -15.40 -9.63
N THR A 277 -1.69 -15.48 -8.93
CA THR A 277 -0.37 -15.18 -9.50
C THR A 277 0.02 -16.19 -10.61
N ALA A 278 -0.40 -17.46 -10.49
CA ALA A 278 -0.14 -18.52 -11.47
C ALA A 278 -1.13 -18.49 -12.67
N ASP A 279 -2.40 -18.20 -12.43
CA ASP A 279 -3.47 -18.12 -13.43
C ASP A 279 -3.33 -16.84 -14.27
N MET A 280 -2.88 -15.72 -13.69
CA MET A 280 -2.55 -14.52 -14.46
C MET A 280 -1.21 -14.60 -15.20
N ARG A 281 -0.27 -15.44 -14.74
CA ARG A 281 0.87 -15.85 -15.57
C ARG A 281 0.39 -16.59 -16.82
N ASN A 282 -0.67 -17.40 -16.71
CA ASN A 282 -1.25 -18.11 -17.85
C ASN A 282 -2.10 -17.20 -18.76
N ALA A 283 -2.73 -16.14 -18.22
CA ALA A 283 -3.50 -15.17 -19.03
C ALA A 283 -2.62 -14.14 -19.76
N THR A 284 -1.42 -13.84 -19.26
CA THR A 284 -0.49 -12.85 -19.87
C THR A 284 0.62 -13.49 -20.72
N LEU A 285 0.62 -14.82 -20.89
CA LEU A 285 1.54 -15.52 -21.79
C LEU A 285 0.87 -15.87 -23.12
N SER A 286 0.51 -14.82 -23.88
CA SER A 286 0.58 -14.87 -25.35
C SER A 286 1.76 -14.04 -25.88
N LEU A 287 2.79 -13.86 -25.06
CA LEU A 287 4.14 -13.71 -25.57
C LEU A 287 4.73 -15.11 -25.65
N ASN A 288 4.80 -15.63 -26.88
CA ASN A 288 5.57 -16.81 -27.22
C ASN A 288 7.01 -16.68 -26.69
N CYS A 289 7.26 -17.22 -25.51
CA CYS A 289 8.59 -17.57 -25.07
C CYS A 289 8.49 -18.89 -24.29
N GLU A 290 8.08 -19.93 -25.01
CA GLU A 290 8.40 -21.31 -24.65
C GLU A 290 9.90 -21.34 -24.28
N PRO A 291 10.28 -21.91 -23.13
CA PRO A 291 11.69 -22.13 -22.83
C PRO A 291 12.29 -23.01 -23.92
N LYS A 292 13.10 -22.41 -24.80
CA LYS A 292 13.75 -23.14 -25.89
C LYS A 292 14.81 -24.06 -25.30
N TYR A 293 14.55 -25.34 -25.39
CA TYR A 293 15.50 -26.38 -25.03
C TYR A 293 16.25 -26.87 -26.27
N TYR A 294 17.56 -27.02 -26.14
CA TYR A 294 18.41 -27.58 -27.17
C TYR A 294 18.92 -28.95 -26.74
N PRO A 295 19.02 -29.93 -27.66
CA PRO A 295 19.68 -31.20 -27.39
C PRO A 295 21.12 -30.95 -26.90
N LEU A 296 21.60 -31.81 -25.99
CA LEU A 296 22.91 -31.69 -25.36
C LEU A 296 24.04 -31.52 -26.39
N GLU A 297 23.93 -32.20 -27.52
CA GLU A 297 24.90 -32.20 -28.62
C GLU A 297 25.05 -30.83 -29.28
N VAL A 298 23.99 -30.02 -29.27
CA VAL A 298 24.01 -28.64 -29.80
C VAL A 298 24.74 -27.71 -28.83
N LEU A 299 24.58 -27.95 -27.52
CA LEU A 299 25.18 -27.14 -26.46
C LEU A 299 26.66 -27.51 -26.22
N LEU A 300 27.07 -28.74 -26.52
CA LEU A 300 28.47 -29.20 -26.41
C LEU A 300 29.40 -28.69 -27.52
N LYS A 301 28.88 -27.93 -28.51
CA LYS A 301 29.71 -27.35 -29.57
C LYS A 301 30.70 -26.34 -28.97
N ASN A 302 31.99 -26.54 -29.27
CA ASN A 302 33.10 -25.70 -28.82
C ASN A 302 33.13 -24.35 -29.56
N GLN A 303 33.89 -23.38 -29.03
CA GLN A 303 34.04 -21.96 -29.47
C GLN A 303 34.25 -21.70 -30.98
N ASN A 304 34.42 -22.72 -31.83
CA ASN A 304 34.62 -22.63 -33.27
C ASN A 304 33.47 -23.23 -34.12
N GLN A 305 32.33 -23.60 -33.52
CA GLN A 305 31.09 -23.88 -34.23
C GLN A 305 29.97 -23.00 -33.67
N GLU A 306 29.24 -22.32 -34.55
CA GLU A 306 28.20 -21.36 -34.19
C GLU A 306 27.13 -22.03 -33.32
N LEU A 307 27.08 -21.60 -32.06
CA LEU A 307 25.92 -21.81 -31.18
C LEU A 307 24.75 -20.97 -31.73
N PRO A 308 23.49 -21.39 -31.54
CA PRO A 308 22.35 -20.55 -31.88
C PRO A 308 22.46 -19.16 -31.25
N GLU A 309 22.06 -18.10 -31.96
CA GLU A 309 22.21 -16.70 -31.54
C GLU A 309 21.56 -16.40 -30.16
N ASP A 310 20.59 -17.21 -29.75
CA ASP A 310 19.85 -17.09 -28.49
C ASP A 310 20.45 -17.90 -27.31
N VAL A 311 21.57 -18.62 -27.52
CA VAL A 311 22.24 -19.42 -26.49
C VAL A 311 23.40 -18.66 -25.88
N ASN A 312 23.29 -18.33 -24.59
CA ASN A 312 24.40 -17.74 -23.83
C ASN A 312 25.49 -18.80 -23.52
N PRO A 313 26.73 -18.65 -24.04
CA PRO A 313 27.79 -19.63 -23.85
C PRO A 313 28.27 -19.81 -22.41
N ALA A 314 27.99 -18.86 -21.51
CA ALA A 314 28.35 -18.96 -20.09
C ALA A 314 27.27 -19.65 -19.23
N LYS A 315 26.09 -19.89 -19.82
CA LYS A 315 24.90 -20.43 -19.14
C LYS A 315 24.22 -21.51 -19.98
N LYS A 316 24.99 -22.36 -20.65
CA LYS A 316 24.47 -23.41 -21.53
C LYS A 316 23.53 -24.39 -20.82
N GLU A 317 23.73 -24.60 -19.52
CA GLU A 317 22.90 -25.47 -18.68
C GLU A 317 21.43 -25.00 -18.56
N ASN A 318 21.15 -23.72 -18.82
CA ASN A 318 19.79 -23.16 -18.77
C ASN A 318 18.94 -23.58 -19.98
N TYR A 319 19.59 -24.04 -21.05
CA TYR A 319 18.95 -24.43 -22.31
C TYR A 319 18.78 -25.95 -22.44
N LEU A 320 19.12 -26.73 -21.41
CA LEU A 320 18.79 -28.16 -21.35
C LEU A 320 17.33 -28.34 -20.90
N SER A 321 16.65 -29.39 -21.36
CA SER A 321 15.39 -29.78 -20.74
C SER A 321 15.63 -30.25 -19.29
N GLU A 322 14.59 -30.31 -18.46
CA GLU A 322 14.74 -30.81 -17.09
C GLU A 322 15.20 -32.29 -17.06
N GLN A 323 14.74 -33.09 -18.01
CA GLN A 323 15.16 -34.49 -18.18
C GLN A 323 16.64 -34.59 -18.61
N ASP A 324 17.07 -33.77 -19.56
CA ASP A 324 18.46 -33.76 -20.02
C ASP A 324 19.39 -33.21 -18.93
N PHE A 325 18.94 -32.22 -18.17
CA PHE A 325 19.70 -31.68 -17.05
C PHE A 325 19.98 -32.75 -15.99
N ILE A 326 18.95 -33.53 -15.62
CA ILE A 326 19.09 -34.65 -14.69
C ILE A 326 19.99 -35.75 -15.29
N SER A 327 19.87 -36.04 -16.58
CA SER A 327 20.73 -37.01 -17.28
C SER A 327 22.21 -36.59 -17.29
N VAL A 328 22.48 -35.29 -17.49
CA VAL A 328 23.85 -34.73 -17.59
C VAL A 328 24.52 -34.58 -16.23
N PHE A 329 23.81 -33.99 -15.26
CA PHE A 329 24.36 -33.63 -13.95
C PHE A 329 24.01 -34.60 -12.83
N GLY A 330 23.05 -35.52 -13.03
CA GLY A 330 22.61 -36.49 -12.02
C GLY A 330 21.84 -35.88 -10.85
N ILE A 331 21.58 -34.57 -10.89
CA ILE A 331 20.89 -33.80 -9.84
C ILE A 331 19.89 -32.84 -10.46
N THR A 332 18.91 -32.38 -9.69
CA THR A 332 17.92 -31.42 -10.19
C THR A 332 18.51 -30.02 -10.30
N ARG A 333 17.88 -29.15 -11.10
CA ARG A 333 18.27 -27.73 -11.24
C ARG A 333 18.29 -26.98 -9.91
N GLY A 334 17.30 -27.25 -9.05
CA GLY A 334 17.25 -26.65 -7.72
C GLY A 334 18.44 -27.08 -6.84
N GLN A 335 18.85 -28.34 -6.92
CA GLN A 335 20.03 -28.84 -6.20
C GLN A 335 21.34 -28.27 -6.77
N PHE A 336 21.44 -28.12 -8.09
CA PHE A 336 22.59 -27.51 -8.74
C PHE A 336 22.75 -26.03 -8.36
N ALA A 337 21.65 -25.26 -8.35
CA ALA A 337 21.64 -23.85 -7.96
C ALA A 337 22.03 -23.64 -6.48
N ALA A 338 21.73 -24.61 -5.61
CA ALA A 338 22.12 -24.59 -4.20
C ALA A 338 23.61 -24.91 -3.95
N LEU A 339 24.36 -25.35 -4.97
CA LEU A 339 25.80 -25.62 -4.83
C LEU A 339 26.60 -24.30 -4.85
N PRO A 340 27.74 -24.23 -4.13
CA PRO A 340 28.67 -23.12 -4.27
C PRO A 340 29.16 -22.94 -5.72
N GLY A 341 29.31 -21.70 -6.18
CA GLY A 341 29.61 -21.38 -7.59
C GLY A 341 30.85 -22.07 -8.17
N TRP A 342 31.88 -22.31 -7.35
CA TRP A 342 33.07 -23.07 -7.79
C TRP A 342 32.76 -24.52 -8.15
N LYS A 343 31.80 -25.14 -7.45
CA LYS A 343 31.36 -26.52 -7.69
C LYS A 343 30.43 -26.61 -8.90
N GLN A 344 29.59 -25.60 -9.10
CA GLN A 344 28.80 -25.46 -10.33
C GLN A 344 29.71 -25.35 -11.57
N LEU A 345 30.74 -24.50 -11.52
CA LEU A 345 31.72 -24.34 -12.60
C LEU A 345 32.52 -25.63 -12.87
N GLN A 346 32.89 -26.36 -11.82
CA GLN A 346 33.57 -27.64 -11.96
C GLN A 346 32.69 -28.67 -12.70
N MET A 347 31.43 -28.81 -12.28
CA MET A 347 30.48 -29.75 -12.91
C MET A 347 30.17 -29.37 -14.36
N LYS A 348 30.06 -28.07 -14.67
CA LYS A 348 29.94 -27.56 -16.05
C LYS A 348 31.15 -27.95 -16.90
N LYS A 349 32.36 -27.69 -16.38
CA LYS A 349 33.62 -27.99 -17.05
C LYS A 349 33.82 -29.50 -17.30
N GLU A 350 33.44 -30.35 -16.35
CA GLU A 350 33.48 -31.81 -16.50
C GLU A 350 32.54 -32.32 -17.60
N LYS A 351 31.44 -31.60 -17.86
CA LYS A 351 30.43 -31.96 -18.86
C LYS A 351 30.56 -31.19 -20.17
N GLY A 352 31.54 -30.29 -20.31
CA GLY A 352 31.76 -29.50 -21.52
C GLY A 352 30.74 -28.39 -21.76
N LEU A 353 30.05 -27.94 -20.69
CA LEU A 353 29.02 -26.89 -20.71
C LEU A 353 29.51 -25.55 -20.16
#